data_AF-A0A819B1F4-F1
#
_entry.id   AF-A0A819B1F4-F1
#
_cell.length_a   1.000
_cell.length_b   1.000
_cell.length_c   1.000
_cell.angle_alpha   90.00
_cell.angle_beta   90.00
_cell.angle_gamma   90.00
#
_symmetry.space_group_name_H-M   'P 1'
#
loop_
_entity.id
_entity.type
_entity.pdbx_description
1 polymer ?
#
loop_
_entity_poly.entity_id
_entity_poly.type
_entity_poly.pdbx_seq_one_letter_code
_entity_poly.pdbx_strand_id
1 'polypeptide(L)'
;MQLFSFLAPTAQRNVIFCFTNARSTFYTPGNTAPLLKTMLASLSTNDISFKKENTFCFDSESFRYLGALRNEIEFTNDEKQEYQMSWSTSVKESDRLINYIEKKLTVYHIDNGWQSIKHAQFEISYMIRPILETINILRNFLL
;
A
#
# COMPACT_ATOMS: atom_id res chain seq x y z
N MET A 1 0.90 3.25 13.53
CA MET A 1 0.53 3.56 12.13
C MET A 1 -0.97 3.36 11.97
N GLN A 2 -1.72 4.43 11.63
CA GLN A 2 -3.20 4.41 11.65
C GLN A 2 -3.84 4.01 10.31
N LEU A 3 -3.09 3.93 9.20
CA LEU A 3 -3.64 3.76 7.85
C LEU A 3 -4.58 2.55 7.72
N PHE A 4 -4.13 1.37 8.18
CA PHE A 4 -4.93 0.15 8.08
C PHE A 4 -6.20 0.17 8.92
N SER A 5 -6.24 0.97 10.00
CA SER A 5 -7.46 1.13 10.81
C SER A 5 -8.57 1.93 10.10
N PHE A 6 -8.23 2.64 9.01
CA PHE A 6 -9.20 3.33 8.17
C PHE A 6 -9.74 2.45 7.03
N LEU A 7 -9.07 1.33 6.72
CA LEU A 7 -9.60 0.36 5.77
C LEU A 7 -10.70 -0.43 6.46
N ALA A 8 -11.86 -0.52 5.83
CA ALA A 8 -12.89 -1.39 6.34
C ALA A 8 -12.66 -2.85 5.86
N PRO A 9 -13.30 -3.85 6.50
CA PRO A 9 -12.76 -5.21 6.56
C PRO A 9 -12.50 -5.89 5.20
N THR A 10 -13.36 -5.70 4.21
CA THR A 10 -13.16 -6.31 2.89
C THR A 10 -12.02 -5.65 2.10
N ALA A 11 -11.74 -4.36 2.31
CA ALA A 11 -10.59 -3.69 1.70
C ALA A 11 -9.25 -4.20 2.25
N GLN A 12 -9.23 -4.63 3.53
CA GLN A 12 -8.03 -5.17 4.17
C GLN A 12 -7.54 -6.46 3.50
N ARG A 13 -8.46 -7.25 2.92
CA ARG A 13 -8.14 -8.49 2.18
C ARG A 13 -7.51 -8.25 0.81
N ASN A 14 -7.65 -7.03 0.29
CA ASN A 14 -7.12 -6.63 -1.02
C ASN A 14 -5.79 -5.86 -0.91
N VAL A 15 -5.15 -5.87 0.26
CA VAL A 15 -3.84 -5.23 0.46
C VAL A 15 -2.74 -6.03 -0.26
N ILE A 16 -1.99 -5.32 -1.09
CA ILE A 16 -0.81 -5.82 -1.80
C ILE A 16 0.42 -5.09 -1.27
N PHE A 17 1.54 -5.80 -1.16
CA PHE A 17 2.81 -5.24 -0.74
C PHE A 17 3.77 -5.14 -1.92
N CYS A 18 4.15 -3.92 -2.28
CA CYS A 18 5.13 -3.66 -3.32
C CYS A 18 6.41 -3.09 -2.69
N PHE A 19 7.54 -3.75 -2.94
CA PHE A 19 8.86 -3.30 -2.50
C PHE A 19 9.66 -2.86 -3.71
N THR A 20 10.27 -1.67 -3.63
CA THR A 20 11.18 -1.15 -4.65
C THR A 20 12.64 -1.28 -4.18
N ASN A 21 13.59 -1.04 -5.08
CA ASN A 21 15.03 -1.18 -4.79
C ASN A 21 15.40 -2.61 -4.32
N ALA A 22 14.67 -3.60 -4.82
CA ALA A 22 14.75 -4.96 -4.32
C ALA A 22 16.00 -5.72 -4.81
N ARG A 23 16.77 -5.17 -5.76
CA ARG A 23 18.04 -5.76 -6.22
C ARG A 23 19.01 -5.97 -5.05
N SER A 24 19.13 -4.97 -4.18
CA SER A 24 20.00 -5.01 -2.98
C SER A 24 19.64 -6.13 -1.99
N THR A 25 18.42 -6.68 -2.10
CA THR A 25 17.87 -7.72 -1.24
C THR A 25 17.51 -8.97 -2.04
N PHE A 26 18.15 -9.19 -3.20
CA PHE A 26 17.92 -10.34 -4.07
C PHE A 26 16.44 -10.54 -4.46
N TYR A 27 15.75 -9.43 -4.72
CA TYR A 27 14.33 -9.37 -5.08
C TYR A 27 13.42 -9.94 -3.97
N THR A 28 13.77 -9.63 -2.73
CA THR A 28 12.95 -9.94 -1.55
C THR A 28 12.67 -8.67 -0.75
N PRO A 29 11.69 -8.68 0.18
CA PRO A 29 11.44 -7.55 1.08
C PRO A 29 12.60 -7.24 2.05
N GLY A 30 13.61 -8.12 2.14
CA GLY A 30 14.77 -7.95 3.01
C GLY A 30 14.40 -7.68 4.47
N ASN A 31 15.12 -6.73 5.09
CA ASN A 31 14.96 -6.37 6.50
C ASN A 31 13.60 -5.73 6.81
N THR A 32 12.84 -5.30 5.81
CA THR A 32 11.49 -4.75 6.02
C THR A 32 10.47 -5.84 6.33
N ALA A 33 10.66 -7.08 5.84
CA ALA A 33 9.73 -8.19 6.11
C ALA A 33 9.47 -8.44 7.62
N PRO A 34 10.48 -8.65 8.48
CA PRO A 34 10.24 -8.90 9.90
C PRO A 34 9.58 -7.69 10.60
N LEU A 35 9.98 -6.47 10.26
CA LEU A 35 9.39 -5.25 10.82
C LEU A 35 7.91 -5.11 10.44
N LEU A 36 7.58 -5.38 9.17
CA LEU A 36 6.22 -5.37 8.69
C LEU A 36 5.37 -6.46 9.35
N LYS A 37 5.90 -7.67 9.55
CA LYS A 37 5.20 -8.73 10.29
C LYS A 37 4.86 -8.32 11.71
N THR A 38 5.83 -7.75 12.44
CA THR A 38 5.61 -7.24 13.80
C THR A 38 4.56 -6.12 13.81
N MET A 39 4.64 -5.20 12.84
CA MET A 39 3.65 -4.13 12.70
C MET A 39 2.25 -4.69 12.45
N LEU A 40 2.08 -5.62 11.51
CA LEU A 40 0.79 -6.23 11.20
C LEU A 40 0.23 -7.00 12.41
N ALA A 41 1.08 -7.73 13.14
CA ALA A 41 0.70 -8.42 14.37
C ALA A 41 0.26 -7.47 15.50
N SER A 42 0.70 -6.21 15.48
CA SER A 42 0.27 -5.19 16.44
C SER A 42 -1.09 -4.56 16.12
N LEU A 43 -1.64 -4.81 14.92
CA LEU A 43 -2.95 -4.31 14.54
C LEU A 43 -4.03 -5.16 15.21
N SER A 44 -5.13 -4.52 15.60
CA SER A 44 -6.33 -5.22 16.09
C SER A 44 -7.08 -6.00 14.99
N THR A 45 -6.59 -5.96 13.75
CA THR A 45 -7.22 -6.54 12.57
C THR A 45 -6.38 -7.70 12.05
N ASN A 46 -6.96 -8.88 11.88
CA ASN A 46 -6.23 -10.08 11.44
C ASN A 46 -6.37 -10.37 9.93
N ASP A 47 -7.06 -9.53 9.18
CA ASP A 47 -7.44 -9.82 7.79
C ASP A 47 -6.39 -9.40 6.75
N ILE A 48 -5.32 -8.70 7.17
CA ILE A 48 -4.22 -8.31 6.28
C ILE A 48 -3.17 -9.42 6.25
N SER A 49 -3.17 -10.21 5.18
CA SER A 49 -2.18 -11.27 4.99
C SER A 49 -0.87 -10.73 4.43
N PHE A 50 0.28 -11.13 4.96
CA PHE A 50 1.59 -10.84 4.37
C PHE A 50 2.27 -12.15 3.95
N LYS A 51 2.15 -12.48 2.66
CA LYS A 51 2.62 -13.72 2.05
C LYS A 51 3.34 -13.45 0.74
N LYS A 52 4.07 -14.44 0.24
CA LYS A 52 4.75 -14.35 -1.07
C LYS A 52 3.78 -14.05 -2.20
N GLU A 53 2.57 -14.61 -2.16
CA GLU A 53 1.56 -14.46 -3.21
C GLU A 53 1.10 -13.01 -3.43
N ASN A 54 1.02 -12.20 -2.37
CA ASN A 54 0.58 -10.80 -2.43
C ASN A 54 1.71 -9.80 -2.16
N THR A 55 2.96 -10.26 -2.28
CA THR A 55 4.16 -9.44 -2.10
C THR A 55 4.96 -9.45 -3.39
N PHE A 56 5.30 -8.28 -3.92
CA PHE A 56 5.97 -8.09 -5.20
C PHE A 56 7.20 -7.20 -5.04
N CYS A 57 8.30 -7.57 -5.69
CA CYS A 57 9.60 -6.92 -5.48
C CYS A 57 10.16 -6.41 -6.81
N PHE A 58 10.24 -5.09 -6.96
CA PHE A 58 10.66 -4.40 -8.16
C PHE A 58 12.02 -3.73 -7.99
N ASP A 59 12.68 -3.50 -9.10
CA ASP A 59 13.90 -2.71 -9.17
C ASP A 59 13.78 -1.63 -10.25
N SER A 60 14.43 -0.48 -10.03
CA SER A 60 14.32 0.68 -10.93
C SER A 60 15.59 0.95 -11.74
N GLU A 61 16.64 0.15 -11.56
CA GLU A 61 17.92 0.33 -12.23
C GLU A 61 17.83 0.22 -13.76
N SER A 62 16.90 -0.58 -14.27
CA SER A 62 16.62 -0.65 -15.71
C SER A 62 16.15 0.67 -16.31
N PHE A 63 15.37 1.48 -15.58
CA PHE A 63 14.97 2.82 -16.03
C PHE A 63 16.14 3.82 -15.95
N ARG A 64 16.98 3.69 -14.92
CA ARG A 64 18.21 4.49 -14.80
C ARG A 64 19.16 4.21 -15.96
N TYR A 65 19.29 2.95 -16.36
CA TYR A 65 20.06 2.55 -17.53
C TYR A 65 19.56 3.24 -18.81
N LEU A 66 18.25 3.25 -19.07
CA LEU A 66 17.68 3.96 -20.22
C LEU A 66 17.98 5.47 -20.18
N GLY A 67 17.90 6.08 -18.99
CA GLY A 67 18.28 7.48 -18.79
C GLY A 67 19.77 7.72 -19.07
N ALA A 68 20.65 6.83 -18.64
CA ALA A 68 22.08 6.93 -18.86
C ALA A 68 22.46 6.77 -20.34
N LEU A 69 21.83 5.83 -21.06
CA LEU A 69 22.01 5.67 -22.51
C LEU A 69 21.64 6.95 -23.28
N ARG A 70 20.58 7.65 -22.86
CA ARG A 70 20.20 8.95 -23.45
C ARG A 70 21.26 10.03 -23.26
N ASN A 71 22.07 9.92 -22.21
CA ASN A 71 23.18 10.84 -21.92
C ASN A 71 24.52 10.31 -22.44
N GLU A 72 24.50 9.35 -23.38
CA GLU A 72 25.70 8.80 -24.02
C GLU A 72 26.70 8.18 -23.03
N ILE A 73 26.21 7.71 -21.89
CA ILE A 73 27.04 7.01 -20.90
C ILE A 73 27.30 5.59 -21.39
N GLU A 74 28.59 5.25 -21.51
CA GLU A 74 29.02 3.90 -21.87
C GLU A 74 28.98 2.95 -20.68
N PHE A 75 28.65 1.69 -20.97
CA PHE A 75 28.60 0.60 -20.00
C PHE A 75 29.36 -0.60 -20.54
N THR A 76 30.07 -1.27 -19.65
CA THR A 76 30.65 -2.60 -19.89
C THR A 76 29.57 -3.63 -20.18
N ASN A 77 29.97 -4.78 -20.75
CA ASN A 77 29.02 -5.86 -21.02
C ASN A 77 28.41 -6.43 -19.72
N ASP A 78 29.20 -6.50 -18.65
CA ASP A 78 28.75 -6.99 -17.36
C ASP A 78 27.69 -6.06 -16.75
N GLU A 79 27.90 -4.75 -16.80
CA GLU A 79 26.90 -3.77 -16.34
C GLU A 79 25.60 -3.86 -17.14
N LYS A 80 25.68 -4.00 -18.47
CA LYS A 80 24.50 -4.18 -19.33
C LYS A 80 23.71 -5.42 -18.93
N GLN A 81 24.39 -6.52 -18.63
CA GLN A 81 23.76 -7.76 -18.19
C GLN A 81 23.02 -7.58 -16.85
N GLU A 82 23.60 -6.85 -15.90
CA GLU A 82 22.96 -6.52 -14.63
C GLU A 82 21.67 -5.71 -14.81
N TYR A 83 21.69 -4.69 -15.68
CA TYR A 83 20.49 -3.90 -16.00
C TYR A 83 19.43 -4.74 -16.73
N GLN A 84 19.83 -5.61 -17.65
CA GLN A 84 18.93 -6.53 -18.34
C GLN A 84 18.28 -7.53 -17.37
N MET A 85 19.04 -8.04 -16.40
CA MET A 85 18.50 -8.93 -15.36
C MET A 85 17.48 -8.21 -14.48
N SER A 86 17.76 -6.98 -14.08
CA SER A 86 16.81 -6.14 -13.32
C SER A 86 15.53 -5.85 -14.09
N TRP A 87 15.63 -5.52 -15.37
CA TRP A 87 14.47 -5.34 -16.24
C TRP A 87 13.64 -6.62 -16.30
N SER A 88 14.28 -7.74 -16.66
CA SER A 88 13.61 -9.03 -16.84
C SER A 88 12.91 -9.50 -15.57
N THR A 89 13.52 -9.24 -14.40
CA THR A 89 12.93 -9.59 -13.10
C THR A 89 11.73 -8.72 -12.78
N SER A 90 11.84 -7.40 -12.98
CA SER A 90 10.74 -6.46 -12.72
C SER A 90 9.55 -6.69 -13.64
N VAL A 91 9.76 -7.00 -14.92
CA VAL A 91 8.69 -7.37 -15.86
C VAL A 91 7.95 -8.61 -15.39
N LYS A 92 8.67 -9.68 -15.01
CA LYS A 92 8.05 -10.90 -14.47
C LYS A 92 7.23 -10.63 -13.21
N GLU A 93 7.72 -9.77 -12.33
CA GLU A 93 6.99 -9.38 -11.12
C GLU A 93 5.76 -8.52 -11.43
N SER A 94 5.81 -7.67 -12.47
CA SER A 94 4.65 -6.91 -12.95
C SER A 94 3.58 -7.84 -13.53
N ASP A 95 3.97 -8.82 -14.34
CA ASP A 95 3.05 -9.83 -14.86
C ASP A 95 2.42 -10.63 -13.70
N ARG A 96 3.21 -10.98 -12.68
CA ARG A 96 2.72 -11.68 -11.49
C ARG A 96 1.72 -10.83 -10.71
N LEU A 97 1.98 -9.52 -10.58
CA LEU A 97 1.09 -8.58 -9.92
C LEU A 97 -0.25 -8.47 -10.65
N ILE A 98 -0.23 -8.24 -11.96
CA ILE A 98 -1.46 -8.13 -12.77
C ILE A 98 -2.26 -9.44 -12.68
N ASN A 99 -1.60 -10.59 -12.86
CA ASN A 99 -2.26 -11.89 -12.73
C ASN A 99 -2.87 -12.11 -11.34
N TYR A 100 -2.21 -11.64 -10.27
CA TYR A 100 -2.74 -11.73 -8.92
C TYR A 100 -4.00 -10.86 -8.75
N ILE A 101 -3.96 -9.62 -9.24
CA ILE A 101 -5.12 -8.71 -9.20
C ILE A 101 -6.31 -9.33 -9.94
N GLU A 102 -6.10 -9.83 -11.16
CA GLU A 102 -7.18 -10.38 -11.99
C GLU A 102 -7.77 -11.67 -11.42
N LYS A 103 -6.95 -12.56 -10.83
CA LYS A 103 -7.36 -13.92 -10.49
C LYS A 103 -7.65 -14.13 -9.00
N LYS A 104 -7.13 -13.28 -8.12
CA LYS A 104 -7.16 -13.50 -6.66
C LYS A 104 -7.89 -12.42 -5.90
N LEU A 105 -7.93 -11.19 -6.39
CA LEU A 105 -8.64 -10.13 -5.71
C LEU A 105 -10.12 -10.15 -6.05
N THR A 106 -10.93 -9.85 -5.04
CA THR A 106 -12.38 -9.68 -5.22
C THR A 106 -12.66 -8.20 -5.43
N VAL A 107 -13.62 -7.90 -6.31
CA VAL A 107 -14.08 -6.52 -6.51
C VAL A 107 -14.54 -5.97 -5.18
N TYR A 108 -13.95 -4.86 -4.79
CA TYR A 108 -14.35 -4.14 -3.61
C TYR A 108 -15.53 -3.23 -3.98
N HIS A 109 -16.73 -3.61 -3.56
CA HIS A 109 -17.93 -2.80 -3.72
C HIS A 109 -17.96 -1.69 -2.67
N ILE A 110 -17.91 -0.45 -3.11
CA ILE A 110 -18.09 0.74 -2.27
C ILE A 110 -19.60 0.92 -2.09
N ASP A 111 -20.24 0.07 -1.29
CA ASP A 111 -21.67 0.24 -1.01
C ASP A 111 -21.86 1.42 -0.03
N ASN A 112 -23.03 2.07 -0.07
CA ASN A 112 -23.32 3.33 0.64
C ASN A 112 -23.26 3.27 2.19
N GLY A 113 -22.97 2.10 2.78
CA GLY A 113 -22.88 1.89 4.23
C GLY A 113 -21.47 1.91 4.82
N TRP A 114 -20.45 2.26 4.02
CA TRP A 114 -19.05 2.08 4.40
C TRP A 114 -18.51 3.23 5.24
N GLN A 115 -18.45 3.01 6.55
CA GLN A 115 -17.61 3.77 7.47
C GLN A 115 -16.72 2.79 8.22
N SER A 116 -15.39 2.90 8.07
CA SER A 116 -14.49 2.24 9.01
C SER A 116 -14.83 2.73 10.43
N ILE A 117 -14.59 1.92 11.46
CA ILE A 117 -14.86 2.33 12.86
C ILE A 117 -14.21 3.69 13.17
N LYS A 118 -13.02 3.93 12.59
CA LYS A 118 -12.30 5.21 12.63
C LYS A 118 -13.06 6.36 11.97
N HIS A 119 -13.71 6.12 10.83
CA HIS A 119 -14.54 7.12 10.16
C HIS A 119 -15.80 7.41 10.99
N ALA A 120 -16.47 6.40 11.56
CA ALA A 120 -17.59 6.64 12.48
C ALA A 120 -17.17 7.45 13.72
N GLN A 121 -15.98 7.18 14.28
CA GLN A 121 -15.40 7.99 15.36
C GLN A 121 -15.12 9.44 14.92
N PHE A 122 -14.67 9.62 13.68
CA PHE A 122 -14.46 10.93 13.09
C PHE A 122 -15.80 11.66 12.97
N GLU A 123 -16.81 11.07 12.34
CA GLU A 123 -18.17 11.64 12.25
C GLU A 123 -18.73 12.05 13.62
N ILE A 124 -18.62 11.17 14.64
CA ILE A 124 -19.01 11.49 16.02
C ILE A 124 -18.26 12.73 16.52
N SER A 125 -16.94 12.78 16.35
CA SER A 125 -16.11 13.91 16.76
C SER A 125 -16.49 15.20 16.03
N TYR A 126 -16.80 15.12 14.74
CA TYR A 126 -17.23 16.28 13.95
C TYR A 126 -18.61 16.79 14.34
N MET A 127 -19.51 15.90 14.79
CA MET A 127 -20.83 16.30 15.28
C MET A 127 -20.79 17.02 16.63
N ILE A 128 -19.74 16.86 17.45
CA ILE A 128 -19.65 17.51 18.78
C ILE A 128 -19.79 19.03 18.66
N ARG A 129 -19.10 19.65 17.69
CA ARG A 129 -19.10 21.11 17.54
C ARG A 129 -20.48 21.66 17.12
N PRO A 130 -21.13 21.17 16.04
CA PRO A 130 -22.50 21.56 15.70
C PRO A 130 -23.48 21.36 16.86
N ILE A 131 -23.40 20.23 17.58
CA ILE A 131 -24.28 19.97 18.72
C ILE A 131 -24.11 21.04 19.81
N LEU A 132 -22.86 21.37 20.18
CA LEU A 132 -22.57 22.41 21.17
C LEU A 132 -23.05 23.79 20.71
N GLU A 133 -22.85 24.13 19.44
CA GLU A 133 -23.34 25.38 18.85
C GLU A 133 -24.88 25.45 18.91
N THR A 134 -25.57 24.35 18.58
CA THR A 134 -27.04 24.26 18.63
C THR A 134 -27.56 24.39 20.06
N ILE A 135 -26.91 23.75 21.04
CA ILE A 135 -27.26 23.87 22.47
C ILE A 135 -27.12 25.31 22.95
N ASN A 136 -26.03 25.99 22.57
CA ASN A 136 -25.81 27.40 22.94
C ASN A 136 -26.87 28.32 22.32
N ILE A 137 -27.24 28.10 21.06
CA ILE A 137 -28.31 28.85 20.40
C ILE A 137 -29.64 28.66 21.16
N LEU A 138 -30.04 27.41 21.43
CA LEU A 138 -31.27 27.11 22.16
C LEU A 138 -31.29 27.76 23.56
N ARG A 139 -30.15 27.76 24.26
CA ARG A 139 -30.01 28.40 25.57
C ARG A 139 -30.22 29.91 25.52
N ASN A 140 -29.77 30.56 24.44
CA ASN A 140 -29.93 32.00 24.25
C ASN A 140 -31.33 32.40 23.77
N PHE A 141 -32.15 31.46 23.27
CA PHE A 141 -33.55 31.70 22.91
C PHE A 141 -34.54 31.51 24.08
N LEU A 142 -34.11 30.84 25.16
CA LEU A 142 -34.94 30.54 26.34
C LEU A 142 -34.69 31.50 27.52
N LEU A 143 -33.90 32.56 27.31
CA LEU A 143 -33.63 33.68 28.23
C LEU A 143 -34.03 34.99 27.55
#